data_AF-A0A6H1TYR8-F1
#
_entry.id   AF-A0A6H1TYR8-F1
#
_cell.length_a   1.000
_cell.length_b   1.000
_cell.length_c   1.000
_cell.angle_alpha   90.00
_cell.angle_beta   90.00
_cell.angle_gamma   90.00
#
_symmetry.space_group_name_H-M   'P 1'
#
loop_
_entity.id
_entity.type
_entity.pdbx_description
1 polymer ?
#
loop_
_entity_poly.entity_id
_entity_poly.type
_entity_poly.pdbx_seq_one_letter_code
_entity_poly.pdbx_strand_id
1 'polypeptide(L)'
;MKLEKLLLTTVAASTLASVVSVLPAQATNLFGTDGILFDADTSVKFTFNESHGYYKSTIGVWEVGTENYTNLFSEQSRFDSGVDAYATDNLGTCGGVISSALCETSFLFEAGKEYALYIESTPDGHPDYPKLFSTTSLNDGSIFTQQAKFFQGTSELDTYRAGNYNDIRTADGYDPNNSIYGNLATNNSQSGDPFSGPVLIALEDSGNYSGHRDYNDFLMTAQAVPQASVPEPATLMGLGVIAGLMGLSRRRKESEVS
;
A
#
# COMPACT_ATOMS: atom_id res chain seq x y z
N MET A 1 -16.00 -64.44 -58.79
CA MET A 1 -16.70 -64.26 -57.50
C MET A 1 -15.69 -63.66 -56.54
N LYS A 2 -15.86 -62.56 -55.81
CA LYS A 2 -16.71 -61.34 -55.88
C LYS A 2 -16.19 -60.46 -54.72
N LEU A 3 -16.12 -59.15 -54.96
CA LEU A 3 -16.23 -58.01 -54.02
C LEU A 3 -15.31 -57.88 -52.79
N GLU A 4 -14.46 -56.86 -52.87
CA GLU A 4 -14.32 -55.70 -51.97
C GLU A 4 -14.91 -55.75 -50.54
N LYS A 5 -14.10 -55.29 -49.57
CA LYS A 5 -14.52 -54.24 -48.62
C LYS A 5 -13.33 -53.54 -47.95
N LEU A 6 -13.23 -52.26 -48.27
CA LEU A 6 -12.53 -51.19 -47.56
C LEU A 6 -13.18 -51.00 -46.18
N LEU A 7 -12.39 -50.84 -45.11
CA LEU A 7 -12.88 -50.15 -43.90
C LEU A 7 -11.84 -49.16 -43.38
N LEU A 8 -12.34 -47.93 -43.22
CA LEU A 8 -11.68 -46.72 -42.74
C LEU A 8 -11.42 -46.74 -41.23
N THR A 9 -10.24 -46.26 -40.86
CA THR A 9 -9.86 -45.35 -39.76
C THR A 9 -10.73 -45.20 -38.50
N THR A 10 -10.08 -45.23 -37.34
CA THR A 10 -10.29 -44.21 -36.29
C THR A 10 -9.02 -44.06 -35.45
N VAL A 11 -8.35 -42.91 -35.54
CA VAL A 11 -7.33 -42.47 -34.58
C VAL A 11 -8.08 -41.83 -33.42
N ALA A 12 -8.11 -42.50 -32.26
CA ALA A 12 -8.55 -41.87 -31.03
C ALA A 12 -7.39 -40.99 -30.51
N ALA A 13 -7.35 -39.73 -30.93
CA ALA A 13 -6.52 -38.72 -30.30
C ALA A 13 -7.16 -38.35 -28.95
N SER A 14 -6.79 -39.04 -27.89
CA SER A 14 -7.13 -38.65 -26.52
C SER A 14 -6.26 -37.46 -26.12
N THR A 15 -6.72 -36.25 -26.39
CA THR A 15 -6.20 -35.05 -25.74
C THR A 15 -6.57 -35.10 -24.25
N LEU A 16 -5.60 -35.47 -23.42
CA LEU A 16 -5.63 -35.20 -21.98
C LEU A 16 -5.67 -33.68 -21.78
N ALA A 17 -6.88 -33.13 -21.63
CA ALA A 17 -7.05 -31.82 -21.03
C ALA A 17 -6.74 -31.98 -19.53
N SER A 18 -5.47 -31.82 -19.17
CA SER A 18 -5.07 -31.57 -17.80
C SER A 18 -5.66 -30.22 -17.39
N VAL A 19 -6.84 -30.27 -16.75
CA VAL A 19 -7.37 -29.16 -15.96
C VAL A 19 -6.40 -28.99 -14.81
N VAL A 20 -5.40 -28.13 -14.98
CA VAL A 20 -4.66 -27.62 -13.84
C VAL A 20 -5.70 -26.85 -13.04
N SER A 21 -6.13 -27.44 -11.92
CA SER A 21 -6.86 -26.72 -10.90
C SER A 21 -5.90 -25.65 -10.38
N VAL A 22 -5.91 -24.48 -11.02
CA VAL A 22 -5.30 -23.28 -10.46
C VAL A 22 -6.18 -22.97 -9.25
N LEU A 23 -5.79 -23.48 -8.09
CA LEU A 23 -6.30 -22.94 -6.84
C LEU A 23 -6.00 -21.44 -6.92
N PRO A 24 -6.98 -20.56 -6.65
CA PRO A 24 -6.66 -19.14 -6.57
C PRO A 24 -5.57 -19.02 -5.52
N ALA A 25 -4.39 -18.55 -5.91
CA ALA A 25 -3.43 -18.04 -4.95
C ALA A 25 -4.22 -17.03 -4.12
N GLN A 26 -4.31 -17.24 -2.81
CA GLN A 26 -5.01 -16.27 -1.97
C GLN A 26 -4.30 -14.94 -2.17
N ALA A 27 -5.01 -13.99 -2.76
CA ALA A 27 -4.53 -12.63 -2.98
C ALA A 27 -4.05 -12.10 -1.64
N THR A 28 -2.73 -11.95 -1.50
CA THR A 28 -2.14 -11.42 -0.28
C THR A 28 -1.86 -9.96 -0.54
N ASN A 29 -2.85 -9.12 -0.25
CA ASN A 29 -2.63 -7.68 -0.19
C ASN A 29 -1.94 -7.38 1.14
N LEU A 30 -0.75 -6.80 1.06
CA LEU A 30 0.02 -6.33 2.20
C LEU A 30 0.03 -4.81 2.16
N PHE A 31 -0.22 -4.18 3.30
CA PHE A 31 -0.07 -2.74 3.46
C PHE A 31 0.33 -2.43 4.90
N GLY A 32 1.64 -2.54 5.17
CA GLY A 32 2.14 -2.44 6.53
C GLY A 32 3.65 -2.62 6.67
N THR A 33 4.05 -3.03 7.87
CA THR A 33 5.45 -3.22 8.29
C THR A 33 6.10 -4.48 7.74
N ASP A 34 5.31 -5.39 7.16
CA ASP A 34 5.78 -6.58 6.46
C ASP A 34 5.91 -6.35 4.94
N GLY A 35 5.64 -5.13 4.47
CA GLY A 35 5.69 -4.75 3.06
C GLY A 35 4.39 -4.13 2.56
N ILE A 36 4.47 -3.58 1.36
CA ILE A 36 3.33 -3.11 0.58
C ILE A 36 3.29 -3.89 -0.73
N LEU A 37 2.22 -4.64 -0.96
CA LEU A 37 2.05 -5.51 -2.12
C LEU A 37 0.57 -5.57 -2.45
N PHE A 38 0.22 -5.40 -3.72
CA PHE A 38 -1.14 -5.54 -4.21
C PHE A 38 -1.22 -6.61 -5.29
N ASP A 39 -2.35 -7.31 -5.35
CA ASP A 39 -2.66 -8.32 -6.37
C ASP A 39 -3.13 -7.72 -7.70
N ALA A 40 -3.50 -6.43 -7.69
CA ALA A 40 -3.88 -5.64 -8.84
C ALA A 40 -3.25 -4.24 -8.77
N ASP A 41 -3.13 -3.58 -9.92
CA ASP A 41 -2.67 -2.19 -10.00
C ASP A 41 -3.56 -1.30 -9.11
N THR A 42 -2.97 -0.75 -8.06
CA THR A 42 -3.69 -0.05 -7.00
C THR A 42 -3.17 1.37 -6.87
N SER A 43 -4.03 2.34 -7.16
CA SER A 43 -3.74 3.74 -6.86
C SER A 43 -4.09 4.02 -5.40
N VAL A 44 -3.12 4.50 -4.63
CA VAL A 44 -3.32 4.91 -3.24
C VAL A 44 -3.12 6.42 -3.14
N LYS A 45 -4.11 7.11 -2.60
CA LYS A 45 -4.00 8.52 -2.25
C LYS A 45 -3.36 8.65 -0.88
N PHE A 46 -2.34 9.48 -0.78
CA PHE A 46 -1.72 9.88 0.47
C PHE A 46 -2.10 11.32 0.78
N THR A 47 -2.47 11.59 2.02
CA THR A 47 -2.78 12.94 2.52
C THR A 47 -1.86 13.22 3.70
N PHE A 48 -1.07 14.28 3.62
CA PHE A 48 -0.25 14.76 4.73
C PHE A 48 -1.14 15.25 5.88
N ASN A 49 -0.85 14.82 7.10
CA ASN A 49 -1.58 15.26 8.28
C ASN A 49 -0.81 16.33 9.04
N GLU A 50 0.37 15.98 9.56
CA GLU A 50 1.29 16.85 10.30
C GLU A 50 2.64 16.15 10.47
N SER A 51 3.65 16.91 10.87
CA SER A 51 5.00 16.42 11.20
C SER A 51 5.51 17.08 12.47
N HIS A 52 6.41 16.39 13.18
CA HIS A 52 7.02 16.86 14.43
C HIS A 52 8.53 16.63 14.46
N GLY A 53 9.11 16.25 13.32
CA GLY A 53 10.53 15.97 13.20
C GLY A 53 11.37 17.19 13.52
N TYR A 54 12.47 16.96 14.25
CA TYR A 54 13.46 18.02 14.43
C TYR A 54 14.05 18.40 13.07
N TYR A 55 14.33 17.41 12.20
CA TYR A 55 14.90 17.65 10.88
C TYR A 55 13.84 17.71 9.79
N LYS A 56 14.24 18.27 8.65
CA LYS A 56 13.41 18.33 7.46
C LYS A 56 13.44 16.98 6.76
N SER A 57 12.27 16.45 6.44
CA SER A 57 12.08 15.10 5.94
C SER A 57 11.56 15.07 4.51
N THR A 58 11.94 14.01 3.80
CA THR A 58 11.35 13.59 2.52
C THR A 58 10.81 12.19 2.65
N ILE A 59 9.55 12.02 2.30
CA ILE A 59 8.81 10.77 2.43
C ILE A 59 8.44 10.31 1.02
N GLY A 60 8.60 9.02 0.75
CA GLY A 60 8.30 8.48 -0.56
C GLY A 60 8.02 6.99 -0.58
N VAL A 61 7.86 6.48 -1.80
CA VAL A 61 7.69 5.05 -2.09
C VAL A 61 8.97 4.54 -2.76
N TRP A 62 9.39 3.35 -2.36
CA TRP A 62 10.48 2.60 -2.99
C TRP A 62 9.96 1.26 -3.52
N GLU A 63 10.27 0.94 -4.78
CA GLU A 63 10.11 -0.41 -5.32
C GLU A 63 11.28 -1.28 -4.83
N VAL A 64 10.99 -2.22 -3.93
CA VAL A 64 12.00 -2.95 -3.16
C VAL A 64 12.94 -3.72 -4.10
N GLY A 65 14.25 -3.57 -3.85
CA GLY A 65 15.28 -4.22 -4.66
C GLY A 65 15.66 -3.49 -5.95
N THR A 66 15.14 -2.27 -6.17
CA THR A 66 15.47 -1.43 -7.34
C THR A 66 16.07 -0.07 -6.93
N GLU A 67 16.43 0.76 -7.90
CA GLU A 67 16.79 2.17 -7.69
C GLU A 67 15.58 3.12 -7.86
N ASN A 68 14.37 2.59 -7.96
CA ASN A 68 13.16 3.37 -8.24
C ASN A 68 12.57 3.94 -6.93
N TYR A 69 12.92 5.19 -6.64
CA TYR A 69 12.36 5.97 -5.54
C TYR A 69 11.45 7.06 -6.09
N THR A 70 10.29 7.27 -5.47
CA THR A 70 9.36 8.35 -5.79
C THR A 70 9.00 9.14 -4.54
N ASN A 71 9.35 10.42 -4.50
CA ASN A 71 8.95 11.31 -3.40
C ASN A 71 7.43 11.51 -3.44
N LEU A 72 6.78 11.32 -2.29
CA LEU A 72 5.39 11.67 -2.05
C LEU A 72 5.29 13.09 -1.46
N PHE A 73 6.08 13.35 -0.42
CA PHE A 73 6.11 14.62 0.28
C PHE A 73 7.56 15.04 0.52
N SER A 74 7.81 16.35 0.47
CA SER A 74 9.12 16.93 0.77
C SER A 74 8.90 18.23 1.50
N GLU A 75 9.31 18.27 2.76
CA GLU A 75 9.20 19.45 3.58
C GLU A 75 10.11 20.57 3.05
N GLN A 76 9.61 21.81 3.11
CA GLN A 76 10.32 23.02 2.70
C GLN A 76 11.12 23.64 3.85
N SER A 77 10.66 23.40 5.09
CA SER A 77 11.30 23.79 6.34
C SER A 77 11.13 22.67 7.37
N ARG A 78 11.90 22.74 8.44
CA ARG A 78 11.88 21.73 9.51
C ARG A 78 10.56 21.70 10.29
N PHE A 79 9.91 22.85 10.43
CA PHE A 79 8.63 23.05 11.10
C PHE A 79 8.02 24.38 10.61
N ASP A 80 6.80 24.69 11.03
CA ASP A 80 6.07 25.89 10.62
C ASP A 80 6.77 27.19 11.08
N SER A 81 6.72 28.23 10.25
CA SER A 81 7.35 29.52 10.60
C SER A 81 6.55 30.25 11.68
N GLY A 82 7.23 30.75 12.72
CA GLY A 82 6.61 31.59 13.76
C GLY A 82 5.92 30.83 14.88
N VAL A 83 6.08 29.50 14.94
CA VAL A 83 5.66 28.67 16.08
C VAL A 83 6.75 28.59 17.14
N ASP A 84 6.35 28.40 18.40
CA ASP A 84 7.28 28.01 19.46
C ASP A 84 7.57 26.51 19.33
N ALA A 85 8.69 26.19 18.67
CA ALA A 85 9.07 24.82 18.34
C ALA A 85 9.15 23.88 19.55
N TYR A 86 9.44 24.40 20.76
CA TYR A 86 9.44 23.57 21.97
C TYR A 86 8.01 23.32 22.48
N ALA A 87 7.15 24.32 22.42
CA ALA A 87 5.78 24.20 22.90
C ALA A 87 4.88 23.40 21.94
N THR A 88 5.22 23.36 20.64
CA THR A 88 4.46 22.66 19.60
C THR A 88 5.15 21.42 19.09
N ASP A 89 6.24 21.00 19.72
CA ASP A 89 7.05 19.85 19.30
C ASP A 89 7.38 19.88 17.80
N ASN A 90 8.00 20.97 17.34
CA ASN A 90 8.35 21.19 15.94
C ASN A 90 7.19 20.98 14.93
N LEU A 91 5.96 21.31 15.30
CA LEU A 91 4.80 21.16 14.42
C LEU A 91 5.04 21.72 12.99
N GLY A 92 4.86 20.83 12.02
CA GLY A 92 4.76 21.14 10.60
C GLY A 92 3.37 20.84 10.05
N THR A 93 2.81 21.78 9.28
CA THR A 93 1.46 21.65 8.71
C THR A 93 1.43 21.75 7.18
N CYS A 94 0.31 21.28 6.62
CA CYS A 94 -0.05 21.56 5.23
C CYS A 94 -0.22 23.08 5.03
N GLY A 95 0.47 23.63 4.04
CA GLY A 95 0.57 25.07 3.80
C GLY A 95 1.71 25.75 4.57
N GLY A 96 2.30 25.08 5.55
CA GLY A 96 3.49 25.51 6.29
C GLY A 96 4.76 24.83 5.77
N VAL A 97 5.07 23.62 6.28
CA VAL A 97 6.22 22.83 5.82
C VAL A 97 5.97 22.12 4.48
N ILE A 98 4.74 21.71 4.19
CA ILE A 98 4.34 21.19 2.88
C ILE A 98 3.59 22.28 2.12
N SER A 99 3.90 22.50 0.84
CA SER A 99 3.13 23.45 0.02
C SER A 99 1.66 23.06 -0.01
N SER A 100 0.74 24.03 0.11
CA SER A 100 -0.71 23.78 0.12
C SER A 100 -1.23 23.03 -1.11
N ALA A 101 -0.53 23.14 -2.25
CA ALA A 101 -0.86 22.42 -3.47
C ALA A 101 -0.43 20.94 -3.47
N LEU A 102 0.37 20.51 -2.50
CA LEU A 102 1.02 19.20 -2.42
C LEU A 102 0.67 18.43 -1.13
N CYS A 103 -0.39 18.83 -0.43
CA CYS A 103 -0.81 18.13 0.79
C CYS A 103 -1.51 16.80 0.51
N GLU A 104 -1.90 16.56 -0.74
CA GLU A 104 -2.35 15.26 -1.21
C GLU A 104 -1.53 14.86 -2.43
N THR A 105 -1.18 13.58 -2.51
CA THR A 105 -0.52 12.97 -3.66
C THR A 105 -1.07 11.57 -3.88
N SER A 106 -0.76 10.94 -5.01
CA SER A 106 -1.16 9.56 -5.28
C SER A 106 -0.03 8.80 -5.93
N PHE A 107 0.07 7.52 -5.61
CA PHE A 107 1.02 6.61 -6.22
C PHE A 107 0.31 5.37 -6.73
N LEU A 108 0.69 4.93 -7.93
CA LEU A 108 0.19 3.69 -8.53
C LEU A 108 1.15 2.56 -8.16
N PHE A 109 0.71 1.69 -7.26
CA PHE A 109 1.38 0.43 -6.97
C PHE A 109 1.02 -0.57 -8.06
N GLU A 110 2.01 -1.09 -8.78
CA GLU A 110 1.76 -2.11 -9.81
C GLU A 110 1.55 -3.48 -9.17
N ALA A 111 0.67 -4.28 -9.76
CA ALA A 111 0.35 -5.62 -9.29
C ALA A 111 1.61 -6.50 -9.17
N GLY A 112 1.74 -7.20 -8.04
CA GLY A 112 2.80 -8.18 -7.82
C GLY A 112 4.20 -7.61 -7.55
N LYS A 113 4.35 -6.28 -7.50
CA LYS A 113 5.59 -5.62 -7.06
C LYS A 113 5.54 -5.31 -5.57
N GLU A 114 6.66 -5.56 -4.89
CA GLU A 114 6.82 -5.22 -3.48
C GLU A 114 7.36 -3.81 -3.33
N TYR A 115 6.74 -3.05 -2.44
CA TYR A 115 7.09 -1.68 -2.13
C TYR A 115 7.28 -1.48 -0.63
N ALA A 116 8.00 -0.42 -0.29
CA ALA A 116 8.09 0.13 1.06
C ALA A 116 7.91 1.64 1.00
N LEU A 117 7.41 2.23 2.08
CA LEU A 117 7.55 3.68 2.29
C LEU A 117 8.94 3.95 2.85
N TYR A 118 9.52 5.09 2.51
CA TYR A 118 10.74 5.56 3.14
C TYR A 118 10.58 6.96 3.71
N ILE A 119 11.40 7.24 4.72
CA ILE A 119 11.67 8.58 5.24
C ILE A 119 13.17 8.85 5.14
N GLU A 120 13.51 10.06 4.70
CA GLU A 120 14.87 10.57 4.60
C GLU A 120 14.95 11.94 5.28
N SER A 121 15.72 12.01 6.37
CA SER A 121 15.92 13.26 7.10
C SER A 121 17.21 13.94 6.71
N THR A 122 17.15 15.26 6.50
CA THR A 122 18.29 16.08 6.07
C THR A 122 18.73 17.04 7.19
N PRO A 123 19.63 16.63 8.09
CA PRO A 123 20.18 17.51 9.12
C PRO A 123 21.03 18.62 8.53
N ASP A 124 20.63 19.89 8.75
CA ASP A 124 21.42 21.09 8.40
C ASP A 124 22.06 21.09 6.99
N GLY A 125 21.36 20.50 6.01
CA GLY A 125 21.82 20.42 4.61
C GLY A 125 22.81 19.28 4.31
N HIS A 126 23.05 18.37 5.25
CA HIS A 126 23.86 17.18 5.09
C HIS A 126 22.96 15.92 5.00
N PRO A 127 23.11 15.06 3.97
CA PRO A 127 22.31 13.84 3.82
C PRO A 127 22.86 12.67 4.67
N ASP A 128 23.28 12.93 5.90
CA ASP A 128 24.12 11.99 6.68
C ASP A 128 23.33 10.83 7.32
N TYR A 129 21.99 10.83 7.26
CA TYR A 129 21.17 9.72 7.75
C TYR A 129 20.72 8.79 6.63
N PRO A 130 20.78 7.46 6.84
CA PRO A 130 20.27 6.50 5.89
C PRO A 130 18.74 6.67 5.75
N LYS A 131 18.23 6.32 4.57
CA LYS A 131 16.78 6.12 4.40
C LYS A 131 16.32 5.02 5.36
N LEU A 132 15.20 5.29 6.04
CA LEU A 132 14.51 4.30 6.86
C LEU A 132 13.24 3.88 6.16
N PHE A 133 12.86 2.63 6.36
CA PHE A 133 11.79 1.99 5.61
C PHE A 133 10.64 1.59 6.50
N SER A 134 9.42 1.61 5.97
CA SER A 134 8.25 1.10 6.67
C SER A 134 8.31 -0.41 6.89
N THR A 135 8.93 -1.13 5.96
CA THR A 135 9.13 -2.57 6.07
C THR A 135 10.24 -2.87 7.06
N THR A 136 9.91 -3.53 8.17
CA THR A 136 10.80 -3.71 9.32
C THR A 136 12.07 -4.47 8.94
N SER A 137 11.96 -5.48 8.08
CA SER A 137 13.10 -6.30 7.63
C SER A 137 14.09 -5.57 6.71
N LEU A 138 13.74 -4.38 6.20
CA LEU A 138 14.60 -3.59 5.32
C LEU A 138 15.53 -2.64 6.10
N ASN A 139 15.30 -2.45 7.39
CA ASN A 139 16.13 -1.59 8.24
C ASN A 139 17.25 -2.40 8.92
N ASP A 140 18.41 -1.76 9.11
CA ASP A 140 19.55 -2.38 9.81
C ASP A 140 19.20 -2.68 11.28
N GLY A 141 19.52 -3.89 11.73
CA GLY A 141 19.33 -4.33 13.11
C GLY A 141 20.30 -3.70 14.12
N SER A 142 21.28 -2.90 13.66
CA SER A 142 22.11 -2.06 14.54
C SER A 142 21.34 -0.90 15.18
N ILE A 143 20.18 -0.55 14.61
CA ILE A 143 19.17 0.36 15.16
C ILE A 143 17.86 -0.40 15.44
N PHE A 144 16.85 0.28 15.99
CA PHE A 144 15.50 -0.26 16.03
C PHE A 144 15.00 -0.44 14.59
N THR A 145 14.45 -1.61 14.27
CA THR A 145 14.13 -1.96 12.88
C THR A 145 12.73 -1.53 12.45
N GLN A 146 11.81 -1.33 13.38
CA GLN A 146 10.47 -0.84 13.05
C GLN A 146 10.43 0.68 13.09
N GLN A 147 10.32 1.30 11.91
CA GLN A 147 10.34 2.76 11.73
C GLN A 147 8.99 3.31 11.25
N ALA A 148 7.98 2.45 11.16
CA ALA A 148 6.63 2.83 10.81
C ALA A 148 5.58 2.09 11.66
N LYS A 149 4.46 2.76 11.87
CA LYS A 149 3.22 2.17 12.38
C LYS A 149 2.07 2.46 11.42
N PHE A 150 1.16 1.50 11.29
CA PHE A 150 -0.01 1.57 10.42
C PHE A 150 -1.26 1.29 11.24
N PHE A 151 -2.17 2.26 11.33
CA PHE A 151 -3.41 2.16 12.10
C PHE A 151 -4.60 2.22 11.16
N GLN A 152 -5.57 1.33 11.35
CA GLN A 152 -6.82 1.43 10.61
C GLN A 152 -7.65 2.61 11.14
N GLY A 153 -7.96 3.57 10.27
CA GLY A 153 -8.67 4.80 10.63
C GLY A 153 -7.73 5.93 11.05
N THR A 154 -8.29 6.95 11.71
CA THR A 154 -7.56 8.17 12.12
C THR A 154 -7.75 8.51 13.60
N SER A 155 -8.34 7.61 14.40
CA SER A 155 -8.62 7.83 15.83
C SER A 155 -7.37 8.13 16.64
N GLU A 156 -6.26 7.53 16.25
CA GLU A 156 -4.95 7.68 16.88
C GLU A 156 -4.38 9.08 16.65
N LEU A 157 -4.63 9.67 15.47
CA LEU A 157 -4.26 11.07 15.19
C LEU A 157 -5.03 12.04 16.09
N ASP A 158 -6.33 11.82 16.27
CA ASP A 158 -7.16 12.65 17.16
C ASP A 158 -6.71 12.54 18.63
N THR A 159 -6.37 11.32 19.05
CA THR A 159 -5.86 11.04 20.40
C THR A 159 -4.50 11.70 20.61
N TYR A 160 -3.61 11.61 19.63
CA TYR A 160 -2.30 12.24 19.64
C TYR A 160 -2.39 13.77 19.81
N ARG A 161 -3.24 14.41 19.00
CA ARG A 161 -3.51 15.86 19.09
C ARG A 161 -4.10 16.27 20.44
N ALA A 162 -5.04 15.48 20.98
CA ALA A 162 -5.64 15.74 22.29
C ALA A 162 -4.66 15.52 23.46
N GLY A 163 -3.64 14.68 23.26
CA GLY A 163 -2.61 14.34 24.24
C GLY A 163 -1.42 15.30 24.31
N ASN A 164 -1.49 16.47 23.66
CA ASN A 164 -0.38 17.43 23.54
C ASN A 164 0.90 16.83 22.93
N TYR A 165 0.78 16.05 21.86
CA TYR A 165 1.93 15.65 21.02
C TYR A 165 2.98 14.75 21.70
N ASN A 166 2.62 14.03 22.77
CA ASN A 166 3.62 13.32 23.58
C ASN A 166 4.20 12.04 22.97
N ASP A 167 3.48 11.34 22.07
CA ASP A 167 3.87 10.14 21.28
C ASP A 167 2.61 9.51 20.63
N ILE A 168 2.70 9.02 19.38
CA ILE A 168 1.69 8.11 18.79
C ILE A 168 1.87 6.72 19.39
N ARG A 169 1.52 6.67 20.68
CA ARG A 169 1.44 5.46 21.48
C ARG A 169 0.19 4.69 21.12
N THR A 170 0.36 3.48 20.61
CA THR A 170 -0.44 2.39 21.18
C THR A 170 -0.21 2.42 22.69
N ALA A 171 -1.27 2.25 23.48
CA ALA A 171 -1.40 2.03 24.92
C ALA A 171 -0.19 1.67 25.84
N ASP A 172 1.01 1.45 25.35
CA ASP A 172 2.26 1.24 26.07
C ASP A 172 2.84 2.58 26.49
N GLY A 173 2.34 3.10 27.61
CA GLY A 173 2.95 4.23 28.29
C GLY A 173 4.46 4.04 28.45
N TYR A 174 5.19 5.15 28.45
CA TYR A 174 6.56 5.18 28.94
C TYR A 174 6.58 4.65 30.39
N ASP A 175 6.98 3.39 30.57
CA ASP A 175 7.34 2.85 31.87
C ASP A 175 8.86 2.94 32.01
N PRO A 176 9.39 3.92 32.75
CA PRO A 176 10.83 4.04 33.00
C PRO A 176 11.39 2.84 33.79
N ASN A 177 10.55 1.92 34.28
CA ASN A 177 10.94 0.72 35.01
C ASN A 177 10.67 -0.59 34.25
N ASN A 178 10.00 -0.56 33.08
CA ASN A 178 9.78 -1.78 32.29
C ASN A 178 10.88 -1.95 31.24
N SER A 179 12.02 -2.43 31.72
CA SER A 179 13.20 -2.87 30.97
C SER A 179 12.94 -4.07 30.02
N ILE A 180 11.70 -4.34 29.61
CA ILE A 180 11.39 -5.50 28.78
C ILE A 180 10.74 -5.03 27.49
N TYR A 181 11.62 -4.70 26.55
CA TYR A 181 11.45 -4.84 25.11
C TYR A 181 10.97 -6.26 24.78
N GLY A 182 9.69 -6.51 24.99
CA GLY A 182 9.15 -7.84 24.85
C GLY A 182 7.65 -7.82 24.94
N ASN A 183 7.04 -7.73 23.76
CA ASN A 183 5.81 -8.46 23.47
C ASN A 183 4.50 -7.85 24.03
N LEU A 184 4.16 -6.65 23.56
CA LEU A 184 2.78 -6.20 23.40
C LEU A 184 2.68 -5.22 22.20
N ALA A 185 3.23 -5.64 21.05
CA ALA A 185 2.69 -5.16 19.79
C ALA A 185 1.23 -5.64 19.75
N THR A 186 0.29 -4.83 20.22
CA THR A 186 -1.10 -5.05 19.83
C THR A 186 -1.09 -5.02 18.31
N ASN A 187 -1.61 -6.07 17.66
CA ASN A 187 -1.61 -6.27 16.20
C ASN A 187 -2.27 -5.14 15.37
N ASN A 188 -2.63 -4.02 16.00
CA ASN A 188 -3.36 -2.89 15.44
C ASN A 188 -2.46 -1.79 14.84
N SER A 189 -1.13 -1.98 14.85
CA SER A 189 -0.18 -0.93 14.39
C SER A 189 0.85 -1.43 13.37
N GLN A 190 0.68 -2.66 12.87
CA GLN A 190 1.59 -3.27 11.90
C GLN A 190 1.06 -3.20 10.47
N SER A 191 -0.26 -3.15 10.29
CA SER A 191 -0.87 -3.11 8.97
C SER A 191 -2.24 -2.43 9.02
N GLY A 192 -2.70 -1.99 7.86
CA GLY A 192 -4.06 -1.53 7.65
C GLY A 192 -4.58 -1.98 6.30
N ASP A 193 -5.88 -1.86 6.07
CA ASP A 193 -6.48 -2.10 4.77
C ASP A 193 -6.90 -0.76 4.13
N PRO A 194 -6.15 -0.27 3.13
CA PRO A 194 -6.47 0.99 2.47
C PRO A 194 -7.76 0.93 1.63
N PHE A 195 -8.32 -0.27 1.36
CA PHE A 195 -9.61 -0.43 0.70
C PHE A 195 -10.79 -0.32 1.68
N SER A 196 -10.58 -0.66 2.95
CA SER A 196 -11.61 -0.58 4.00
C SER A 196 -11.78 0.81 4.61
N GLY A 197 -10.85 1.73 4.33
CA GLY A 197 -10.88 3.10 4.83
C GLY A 197 -9.49 3.74 4.84
N PRO A 198 -9.37 4.97 5.38
CA PRO A 198 -8.06 5.56 5.59
C PRO A 198 -7.25 4.72 6.56
N VAL A 199 -5.95 4.61 6.29
CA VAL A 199 -4.93 4.04 7.16
C VAL A 199 -4.02 5.18 7.59
N LEU A 200 -3.96 5.48 8.89
CA LEU A 200 -2.96 6.41 9.42
C LEU A 200 -1.59 5.71 9.42
N ILE A 201 -0.60 6.41 8.89
CA ILE A 201 0.79 5.98 8.81
C ILE A 201 1.61 6.97 9.60
N ALA A 202 2.34 6.45 10.57
CA ALA A 202 3.15 7.19 11.50
C ALA A 202 4.61 6.74 11.32
N LEU A 203 5.47 7.65 10.87
CA LEU A 203 6.86 7.38 10.54
C LEU A 203 7.79 8.01 11.58
N GLU A 204 8.88 7.31 11.84
CA GLU A 204 9.98 7.72 12.70
C GLU A 204 11.25 7.86 11.83
N ASP A 205 11.97 8.97 11.98
CA ASP A 205 13.22 9.25 11.29
C ASP A 205 14.47 8.83 12.08
N SER A 206 14.24 8.30 13.30
CA SER A 206 15.19 7.72 14.25
C SER A 206 16.28 8.68 14.77
N GLY A 207 16.26 9.94 14.33
CA GLY A 207 17.16 11.00 14.76
C GLY A 207 18.62 10.59 14.95
N ASN A 208 19.28 11.20 15.93
CA ASN A 208 20.69 10.95 16.25
C ASN A 208 20.86 9.60 16.98
N TYR A 209 20.63 8.48 16.26
CA TYR A 209 20.97 7.07 16.58
C TYR A 209 20.63 6.54 17.99
N SER A 210 19.87 7.28 18.81
CA SER A 210 19.62 6.98 20.23
C SER A 210 18.14 6.88 20.60
N GLY A 211 17.24 6.80 19.62
CA GLY A 211 15.94 6.14 19.79
C GLY A 211 14.85 6.98 20.42
N HIS A 212 14.61 8.17 19.86
CA HIS A 212 13.25 8.71 19.88
C HIS A 212 12.36 7.72 19.10
N ARG A 213 11.18 7.43 19.67
CA ARG A 213 10.25 6.38 19.20
C ARG A 213 8.82 6.81 19.46
N ASP A 214 8.57 8.07 19.19
CA ASP A 214 7.27 8.71 19.29
C ASP A 214 6.46 8.56 18.00
N TYR A 215 7.11 8.15 16.89
CA TYR A 215 6.45 7.93 15.60
C TYR A 215 5.62 9.14 15.16
N ASN A 216 6.07 10.34 15.47
CA ASN A 216 5.38 11.58 15.14
C ASN A 216 6.15 12.45 14.14
N ASP A 217 7.37 12.05 13.76
CA ASP A 217 8.20 12.81 12.84
C ASP A 217 7.48 13.10 11.53
N PHE A 218 6.68 12.13 11.04
CA PHE A 218 5.83 12.37 9.89
C PHE A 218 4.55 11.53 9.91
N LEU A 219 3.40 12.21 9.82
CA LEU A 219 2.08 11.61 9.84
C LEU A 219 1.36 11.83 8.51
N MET A 220 0.87 10.74 7.93
CA MET A 220 0.05 10.79 6.74
C MET A 220 -1.03 9.71 6.76
N THR A 221 -2.12 9.95 6.05
CA THR A 221 -3.16 8.95 5.81
C THR A 221 -3.09 8.43 4.41
N ALA A 222 -3.26 7.12 4.24
CA ALA A 222 -3.34 6.45 2.94
C ALA A 222 -4.73 5.85 2.74
N GLN A 223 -5.28 5.97 1.53
CA GLN A 223 -6.53 5.31 1.16
C GLN A 223 -6.48 4.89 -0.31
N ALA A 224 -6.87 3.65 -0.60
CA ALA A 224 -6.97 3.16 -1.96
C ALA A 224 -8.06 3.95 -2.70
N VAL A 225 -7.73 4.45 -3.88
CA VAL A 225 -8.69 5.07 -4.78
C VAL A 225 -9.46 3.93 -5.45
N PRO A 226 -10.80 3.86 -5.31
CA PRO A 226 -11.59 2.83 -5.96
C PRO A 226 -11.33 2.86 -7.47
N GLN A 227 -10.74 1.81 -8.02
CA GLN A 227 -10.69 1.64 -9.47
C GLN A 227 -12.14 1.45 -9.96
N ALA A 228 -12.60 2.32 -10.87
CA ALA A 228 -13.86 2.07 -11.55
C ALA A 228 -13.74 0.72 -12.25
N SER A 229 -14.58 -0.26 -11.88
CA SER A 229 -14.57 -1.58 -12.50
C SER A 229 -14.86 -1.43 -13.98
N VAL A 230 -13.82 -1.43 -14.82
CA VAL A 230 -13.96 -1.58 -16.26
C VAL A 230 -14.34 -3.04 -16.47
N PRO A 231 -15.52 -3.38 -17.03
CA PRO A 231 -15.91 -4.76 -17.24
C PRO A 231 -14.86 -5.44 -18.13
N GLU A 232 -14.27 -6.52 -17.63
CA GLU A 232 -13.29 -7.28 -18.40
C GLU A 232 -13.87 -7.72 -19.75
N PRO A 233 -13.04 -7.87 -20.81
CA PRO A 233 -13.48 -8.33 -22.11
C PRO A 233 -14.26 -9.66 -22.06
N ALA A 234 -14.03 -10.50 -21.05
CA ALA A 234 -14.78 -11.74 -20.83
C ALA A 234 -16.28 -11.51 -20.55
N THR A 235 -16.64 -10.46 -19.81
CA THR A 235 -18.02 -10.07 -19.53
C THR A 235 -18.71 -9.55 -20.81
N LEU A 236 -17.96 -8.85 -21.66
CA LEU A 236 -18.40 -8.42 -23.00
C LEU A 236 -18.53 -9.61 -23.98
N MET A 237 -17.63 -10.59 -23.92
CA MET A 237 -17.75 -11.82 -24.71
C MET A 237 -18.98 -12.65 -24.30
N GLY A 238 -19.28 -12.73 -23.00
CA GLY A 238 -20.49 -13.41 -22.50
C GLY A 238 -21.79 -12.81 -23.06
N LEU A 239 -21.86 -11.48 -23.18
CA LEU A 239 -23.00 -10.77 -23.80
C LEU A 239 -23.03 -10.96 -25.34
N GLY A 240 -21.87 -10.99 -26.00
CA GLY A 240 -21.76 -11.25 -27.44
C GLY A 240 -22.27 -12.63 -27.86
N VAL A 241 -22.04 -13.67 -27.04
CA VAL A 241 -22.52 -15.04 -27.30
C VAL A 241 -24.05 -15.14 -27.19
N ILE A 242 -24.68 -14.42 -26.25
CA ILE A 242 -26.14 -14.41 -26.09
C ILE A 242 -26.84 -13.75 -27.30
N ALA A 243 -26.26 -12.68 -27.85
CA ALA A 243 -26.76 -12.04 -29.07
C ALA A 243 -26.58 -12.94 -30.33
N GLY A 244 -25.45 -13.63 -30.44
CA GLY A 244 -25.16 -14.54 -31.55
C GLY A 244 -26.09 -15.76 -31.61
N LEU A 245 -26.50 -16.30 -30.45
CA LEU A 245 -27.41 -17.44 -30.36
C LEU A 245 -28.87 -17.06 -30.71
N MET A 246 -29.30 -15.81 -30.47
CA MET A 246 -30.63 -15.34 -30.87
C MET A 246 -30.75 -15.07 -32.38
N GLY A 247 -29.64 -14.78 -33.08
CA GLY A 247 -29.63 -14.60 -34.54
C GLY A 247 -29.77 -15.90 -35.34
N LEU A 248 -29.31 -17.03 -34.78
CA LEU A 248 -29.30 -18.33 -35.45
C LEU A 248 -30.58 -19.15 -35.25
N SER A 249 -31.47 -18.75 -34.35
CA SER A 249 -32.72 -19.48 -34.08
C SER A 249 -33.88 -19.15 -35.04
N ARG A 250 -33.71 -18.20 -35.98
CA ARG A 250 -34.80 -17.71 -36.85
C ARG A 250 -34.80 -18.21 -38.30
N ARG A 251 -33.95 -19.18 -38.67
CA ARG A 251 -33.93 -19.75 -40.03
C ARG A 251 -34.08 -21.28 -40.00
N ARG A 252 -35.31 -21.75 -39.81
CA ARG A 252 -35.87 -22.95 -40.47
C ARG A 252 -37.34 -23.13 -40.11
N LYS A 253 -38.21 -22.80 -41.06
CA LYS A 253 -39.52 -23.38 -41.40
C LYS A 253 -40.02 -22.56 -42.61
N GLU A 254 -40.42 -23.07 -43.76
CA GLU A 254 -40.66 -24.41 -44.30
C GLU A 254 -40.54 -24.29 -45.84
N SER A 255 -39.98 -25.29 -46.51
CA SER A 255 -40.19 -25.49 -47.95
C SER A 255 -41.04 -26.75 -48.14
N GLU A 256 -42.12 -26.57 -48.89
CA GLU A 256 -42.88 -27.53 -49.69
C GLU A 256 -43.71 -28.63 -49.01
N VAL A 257 -45.02 -28.62 -49.30
CA VAL A 257 -45.78 -29.83 -49.65
C VAL A 257 -46.81 -29.52 -50.76
N SER A 258 -46.63 -30.24 -51.88
CA SER A 258 -47.51 -30.63 -53.01
C SER A 258 -48.07 -29.61 -54.00
#